data_AF-A0A812X6K7-F1
#
_entry.id   AF-A0A812X6K7-F1
#
_cell.length_a   1.000
_cell.length_b   1.000
_cell.length_c   1.000
_cell.angle_alpha   90.00
_cell.angle_beta   90.00
_cell.angle_gamma   90.00
#
_symmetry.space_group_name_H-M   'P 1'
#
loop_
_entity.id
_entity.type
_entity.pdbx_description
1 polymer ?
#
loop_
_entity_poly.entity_id
_entity_poly.type
_entity_poly.pdbx_seq_one_letter_code
_entity_poly.pdbx_strand_id
1 'polypeptide(L)'
;MNPRAVVGILKELPPQLQPVLDCQAYVQSTEEVVQQFKGKLRDACSKAQEAEASVREKKLAALLQLAKEGDAAQQALAELPGSPFKVDSFAVVILGFAAQKSLEAVEAELSKEKGMNPKAVLAGLQAVTKELSDLDPESPDTVALRSRATESCETVTQRMIESLEDAVQASNEAKQKALLSFAKEFDAACGGLTGSSLEAELQTRARV
;
A
#
# COMPACT_ATOMS: atom_id res chain seq x y z
N MET A 1 -17.15 -19.09 1.99
CA MET A 1 -17.84 -17.80 1.75
C MET A 1 -17.41 -17.26 0.39
N ASN A 2 -18.35 -16.96 -0.51
CA ASN A 2 -18.05 -16.37 -1.82
C ASN A 2 -18.03 -14.84 -1.69
N PRO A 3 -16.87 -14.17 -1.87
CA PRO A 3 -16.74 -12.72 -1.70
C PRO A 3 -17.74 -11.87 -2.51
N ARG A 4 -18.03 -12.28 -3.76
CA ARG A 4 -18.98 -11.57 -4.62
C ARG A 4 -20.42 -11.71 -4.15
N ALA A 5 -20.76 -12.90 -3.67
CA ALA A 5 -22.10 -13.15 -3.12
C ALA A 5 -22.35 -12.30 -1.86
N VAL A 6 -21.34 -12.16 -0.99
CA VAL A 6 -21.45 -11.31 0.20
C VAL A 6 -21.69 -9.85 -0.16
N VAL A 7 -20.92 -9.29 -1.09
CA VAL A 7 -21.14 -7.91 -1.56
C VAL A 7 -22.53 -7.74 -2.19
N GLY A 8 -22.99 -8.73 -2.96
CA GLY A 8 -24.36 -8.73 -3.50
C GLY A 8 -25.43 -8.66 -2.40
N ILE A 9 -25.30 -9.52 -1.38
CA ILE A 9 -26.21 -9.54 -0.22
C ILE A 9 -26.17 -8.21 0.53
N LEU A 10 -24.97 -7.65 0.80
CA LEU A 10 -24.83 -6.37 1.49
C LEU A 10 -25.49 -5.21 0.72
N LYS A 11 -25.52 -5.24 -0.61
CA LYS A 11 -26.21 -4.23 -1.44
C LYS A 11 -27.74 -4.34 -1.36
N GLU A 12 -28.27 -5.55 -1.15
CA GLU A 12 -29.72 -5.82 -1.07
C GLU A 12 -30.29 -5.71 0.34
N LEU A 13 -29.42 -5.74 1.35
CA LEU A 13 -29.76 -5.74 2.76
C LEU A 13 -30.41 -4.43 3.28
N PRO A 14 -30.03 -3.21 2.84
CA PRO A 14 -30.52 -1.97 3.45
C PRO A 14 -32.06 -1.86 3.57
N PRO A 15 -32.86 -2.08 2.51
CA PRO A 15 -34.32 -2.01 2.62
C PRO A 15 -34.93 -3.11 3.50
N GLN A 16 -34.27 -4.26 3.62
CA GLN A 16 -34.73 -5.39 4.44
C GLN A 16 -34.41 -5.20 5.92
N LEU A 17 -33.31 -4.49 6.21
CA LEU A 17 -32.80 -4.26 7.54
C LEU A 17 -33.46 -3.07 8.23
N GLN A 18 -33.83 -2.02 7.46
CA GLN A 18 -34.48 -0.81 7.97
C GLN A 18 -35.63 -1.05 8.97
N PRO A 19 -36.60 -1.97 8.71
CA PRO A 19 -37.71 -2.20 9.64
C PRO A 19 -37.32 -2.96 10.92
N VAL A 20 -36.10 -3.50 11.01
CA VAL A 20 -35.63 -4.37 12.12
C VAL A 20 -34.32 -3.87 12.74
N LEU A 21 -33.95 -2.60 12.54
CA LEU A 21 -32.72 -2.01 13.09
C LEU A 21 -32.73 -1.95 14.63
N ASP A 22 -33.89 -1.97 15.26
CA ASP A 22 -34.07 -2.06 16.71
C ASP A 22 -33.77 -3.46 17.26
N CYS A 23 -33.75 -4.49 16.41
CA CYS A 23 -33.43 -5.85 16.78
C CYS A 23 -31.90 -6.06 16.82
N GLN A 24 -31.34 -6.04 18.03
CA GLN A 24 -29.90 -6.20 18.27
C GLN A 24 -29.30 -7.46 17.64
N ALA A 25 -30.06 -8.57 17.56
CA ALA A 25 -29.58 -9.81 16.97
C ALA A 25 -29.28 -9.70 15.46
N TYR A 26 -30.12 -8.98 14.70
CA TYR A 26 -29.88 -8.73 13.27
C TYR A 26 -28.71 -7.78 13.05
N VAL A 27 -28.58 -6.76 13.90
CA VAL A 27 -27.45 -5.82 13.88
C VAL A 27 -26.14 -6.57 14.11
N GLN A 28 -26.05 -7.34 15.20
CA GLN A 28 -24.86 -8.13 15.52
C GLN A 28 -24.51 -9.13 14.42
N SER A 29 -25.50 -9.87 13.90
CA SER A 29 -25.25 -10.82 12.81
C SER A 29 -24.73 -10.14 11.55
N THR A 30 -25.24 -8.95 11.22
CA THR A 30 -24.75 -8.17 10.06
C THR A 30 -23.32 -7.69 10.28
N GLU A 31 -23.00 -7.19 11.48
CA GLU A 31 -21.63 -6.80 11.84
C GLU A 31 -20.66 -7.98 11.78
N GLU A 32 -21.06 -9.16 12.27
CA GLU A 32 -20.26 -10.38 12.18
C GLU A 32 -19.97 -10.77 10.73
N VAL A 33 -20.95 -10.67 9.83
CA VAL A 33 -20.76 -10.95 8.40
C VAL A 33 -19.77 -9.96 7.79
N VAL A 34 -19.88 -8.67 8.12
CA VAL A 34 -18.94 -7.62 7.68
C VAL A 34 -17.52 -7.93 8.16
N GLN A 35 -17.34 -8.29 9.43
CA GLN A 35 -16.02 -8.64 9.98
C GLN A 35 -15.44 -9.92 9.36
N GLN A 36 -16.27 -10.96 9.17
CA GLN A 36 -15.85 -12.17 8.47
C GLN A 36 -15.44 -11.88 7.02
N PHE A 37 -16.14 -10.97 6.34
CA PHE A 37 -15.80 -10.54 4.99
C PHE A 37 -14.44 -9.85 4.93
N LYS A 38 -14.12 -8.96 5.87
CA LYS A 38 -12.77 -8.38 6.01
C LYS A 38 -11.71 -9.46 6.15
N GLY A 39 -11.90 -10.42 7.06
CA GLY A 39 -10.97 -11.53 7.26
C GLY A 39 -10.76 -12.33 5.96
N LYS A 40 -11.83 -12.62 5.23
CA LYS A 40 -11.76 -13.38 3.98
C LYS A 40 -11.10 -12.61 2.83
N LEU A 41 -11.23 -11.28 2.80
CA LEU A 41 -10.51 -10.44 1.84
C LEU A 41 -9.00 -10.48 2.13
N ARG A 42 -8.58 -10.40 3.40
CA ARG A 42 -7.16 -10.56 3.80
C ARG A 42 -6.61 -11.95 3.43
N ASP A 43 -7.37 -13.01 3.68
CA ASP A 43 -7.00 -14.38 3.26
C ASP A 43 -6.82 -14.46 1.72
N ALA A 44 -7.72 -13.82 0.97
CA ALA A 44 -7.67 -13.81 -0.48
C ALA A 44 -6.47 -13.02 -1.02
N CYS A 45 -6.11 -11.92 -0.38
CA CYS A 45 -4.88 -11.18 -0.68
C CYS A 45 -3.63 -12.02 -0.45
N SER A 46 -3.58 -12.75 0.67
CA SER A 46 -2.46 -13.66 0.97
C SER A 46 -2.32 -14.73 -0.10
N LYS A 47 -3.42 -15.36 -0.53
CA LYS A 47 -3.42 -16.34 -1.63
C LYS A 47 -3.09 -15.73 -2.99
N ALA A 48 -3.44 -14.47 -3.22
CA ALA A 48 -3.09 -13.78 -4.45
C ALA A 48 -1.58 -13.53 -4.56
N GLN A 49 -0.89 -13.36 -3.43
CA GLN A 49 0.57 -13.15 -3.40
C GLN A 49 1.38 -14.35 -3.88
N GLU A 50 0.87 -15.56 -3.63
CA GLU A 50 1.50 -16.83 -4.06
C GLU A 50 1.48 -17.02 -5.59
N ALA A 51 0.72 -16.21 -6.32
CA ALA A 51 0.67 -16.26 -7.78
C ALA A 51 1.84 -15.51 -8.44
N GLU A 52 2.14 -15.87 -9.68
CA GLU A 52 3.09 -15.13 -10.51
C GLU A 52 2.68 -13.66 -10.71
N ALA A 53 3.64 -12.77 -10.96
CA ALA A 53 3.47 -11.32 -10.91
C ALA A 53 2.23 -10.79 -11.67
N SER A 54 2.07 -11.17 -12.95
CA SER A 54 0.93 -10.70 -13.77
C SER A 54 -0.42 -11.20 -13.26
N VAL A 55 -0.47 -12.42 -12.72
CA VAL A 55 -1.70 -13.00 -12.16
C VAL A 55 -2.01 -12.37 -10.80
N ARG A 56 -0.98 -12.16 -9.98
CA ARG A 56 -1.08 -11.48 -8.68
C ARG A 56 -1.65 -10.08 -8.82
N GLU A 57 -1.11 -9.26 -9.73
CA GLU A 57 -1.59 -7.88 -9.98
C GLU A 57 -3.08 -7.87 -10.35
N LYS A 58 -3.49 -8.73 -11.29
CA LYS A 58 -4.90 -8.84 -11.69
C LYS A 58 -5.81 -9.29 -10.54
N LYS A 59 -5.35 -10.24 -9.72
CA LYS A 59 -6.11 -10.73 -8.55
C LYS A 59 -6.26 -9.63 -7.50
N LEU A 60 -5.18 -8.92 -7.16
CA LEU A 60 -5.22 -7.83 -6.18
C LEU A 60 -6.09 -6.67 -6.67
N ALA A 61 -6.01 -6.29 -7.95
CA ALA A 61 -6.89 -5.29 -8.53
C ALA A 61 -8.37 -5.69 -8.47
N ALA A 62 -8.68 -6.96 -8.77
CA ALA A 62 -10.05 -7.48 -8.66
C ALA A 62 -10.56 -7.52 -7.21
N LEU A 63 -9.69 -7.86 -6.25
CA LEU A 63 -10.02 -7.83 -4.82
C LEU A 63 -10.25 -6.41 -4.32
N LEU A 64 -9.43 -5.45 -4.74
CA LEU A 64 -9.60 -4.04 -4.41
C LEU A 64 -10.91 -3.50 -4.99
N GLN A 65 -11.23 -3.83 -6.24
CA GLN A 65 -12.51 -3.43 -6.84
C GLN A 65 -13.70 -3.99 -6.06
N LEU A 66 -13.64 -5.28 -5.69
CA LEU A 66 -14.68 -5.90 -4.89
C LEU A 66 -14.80 -5.27 -3.50
N ALA A 67 -13.66 -4.92 -2.88
CA ALA A 67 -13.63 -4.25 -1.59
C ALA A 67 -14.27 -2.86 -1.67
N LYS A 68 -14.00 -2.07 -2.72
CA LYS A 68 -14.66 -0.78 -2.98
C LYS A 68 -16.17 -0.92 -3.16
N GLU A 69 -16.62 -1.97 -3.83
CA GLU A 69 -18.06 -2.25 -3.94
C GLU A 69 -18.68 -2.64 -2.60
N GLY A 70 -17.94 -3.37 -1.75
CA GLY A 70 -18.33 -3.65 -0.38
C GLY A 70 -18.42 -2.37 0.46
N ASP A 71 -17.46 -1.45 0.30
CA ASP A 71 -17.44 -0.17 1.02
C ASP A 71 -18.68 0.66 0.71
N ALA A 72 -19.05 0.73 -0.57
CA ALA A 72 -20.28 1.40 -0.98
C ALA A 72 -21.53 0.74 -0.37
N ALA A 73 -21.56 -0.59 -0.28
CA ALA A 73 -22.66 -1.31 0.35
C ALA A 73 -22.74 -1.06 1.87
N GLN A 74 -21.59 -1.02 2.55
CA GLN A 74 -21.51 -0.71 3.98
C GLN A 74 -21.88 0.75 4.26
N GLN A 75 -21.47 1.68 3.39
CA GLN A 75 -21.89 3.09 3.45
C GLN A 75 -23.42 3.20 3.38
N ALA A 76 -24.05 2.49 2.44
CA ALA A 76 -25.51 2.49 2.34
C ALA A 76 -26.20 1.95 3.60
N LEU A 77 -25.60 0.98 4.30
CA LEU A 77 -26.10 0.51 5.60
C LEU A 77 -25.92 1.56 6.71
N ALA A 78 -24.80 2.28 6.74
CA ALA A 78 -24.53 3.32 7.72
C ALA A 78 -25.41 4.58 7.54
N GLU A 79 -25.85 4.86 6.31
CA GLU A 79 -26.71 6.00 5.99
C GLU A 79 -28.20 5.77 6.29
N LEU A 80 -28.59 4.56 6.69
CA LEU A 80 -29.97 4.26 7.07
C LEU A 80 -30.41 5.11 8.28
N PRO A 81 -31.66 5.64 8.30
CA PRO A 81 -32.18 6.35 9.46
C PRO A 81 -32.14 5.49 10.72
N GLY A 82 -31.44 5.96 11.75
CA GLY A 82 -31.25 5.23 13.01
C GLY A 82 -30.22 4.11 12.95
N SER A 83 -29.40 4.05 11.91
CA SER A 83 -28.40 3.00 11.72
C SER A 83 -27.37 2.95 12.86
N PRO A 84 -27.13 1.76 13.44
CA PRO A 84 -26.02 1.55 14.36
C PRO A 84 -24.70 1.24 13.64
N PHE A 85 -24.73 1.02 12.31
CA PHE A 85 -23.57 0.54 11.58
C PHE A 85 -22.52 1.63 11.37
N LYS A 86 -21.27 1.25 11.60
CA LYS A 86 -20.12 2.07 11.27
C LYS A 86 -19.52 1.63 9.94
N VAL A 87 -19.02 2.59 9.19
CA VAL A 87 -18.25 2.33 7.99
C VAL A 87 -16.83 2.02 8.40
N ASP A 88 -16.34 0.89 7.94
CA ASP A 88 -15.01 0.40 8.25
C ASP A 88 -14.47 -0.22 6.95
N SER A 89 -13.71 0.56 6.19
CA SER A 89 -13.39 0.23 4.79
C SER A 89 -12.69 -1.12 4.63
N PHE A 90 -13.22 -1.94 3.74
CA PHE A 90 -12.60 -3.12 3.17
C PHE A 90 -11.44 -2.75 2.25
N ALA A 91 -11.55 -1.68 1.46
CA ALA A 91 -10.49 -1.26 0.54
C ALA A 91 -9.19 -0.90 1.29
N VAL A 92 -9.31 -0.23 2.44
CA VAL A 92 -8.19 0.05 3.36
C VAL A 92 -7.44 -1.22 3.76
N VAL A 93 -8.14 -2.33 4.02
CA VAL A 93 -7.50 -3.62 4.36
C VAL A 93 -6.66 -4.14 3.19
N ILE A 94 -7.14 -3.99 1.96
CA ILE A 94 -6.42 -4.45 0.77
C ILE A 94 -5.21 -3.58 0.49
N LEU A 95 -5.37 -2.25 0.57
CA LEU A 95 -4.31 -1.28 0.35
C LEU A 95 -3.21 -1.40 1.40
N GLY A 96 -3.56 -1.51 2.68
CA GLY A 96 -2.59 -1.71 3.75
C GLY A 96 -1.79 -3.01 3.60
N PHE A 97 -2.46 -4.11 3.20
CA PHE A 97 -1.78 -5.36 2.90
C PHE A 97 -0.84 -5.24 1.70
N ALA A 98 -1.28 -4.58 0.63
CA ALA A 98 -0.46 -4.37 -0.57
C ALA A 98 0.78 -3.52 -0.25
N ALA A 99 0.60 -2.40 0.45
CA ALA A 99 1.67 -1.54 0.96
C ALA A 99 2.68 -2.34 1.79
N GLN A 100 2.20 -3.15 2.73
CA GLN A 100 3.07 -4.00 3.54
C GLN A 100 3.90 -4.95 2.68
N LYS A 101 3.32 -5.60 1.68
CA LYS A 101 4.05 -6.56 0.82
C LYS A 101 5.02 -5.87 -0.14
N SER A 102 4.64 -4.74 -0.71
CA SER A 102 5.53 -3.91 -1.51
C SER A 102 6.74 -3.47 -0.68
N LEU A 103 6.51 -3.06 0.57
CA LEU A 103 7.56 -2.63 1.49
C LEU A 103 8.47 -3.77 1.95
N GLU A 104 7.92 -4.93 2.30
CA GLU A 104 8.71 -6.14 2.60
C GLU A 104 9.64 -6.52 1.42
N ALA A 105 9.18 -6.36 0.18
CA ALA A 105 10.00 -6.62 -1.00
C ALA A 105 11.12 -5.58 -1.18
N VAL A 106 10.85 -4.30 -0.89
CA VAL A 106 11.87 -3.24 -0.87
C VAL A 106 12.92 -3.53 0.19
N GLU A 107 12.51 -3.79 1.42
CA GLU A 107 13.39 -4.11 2.54
C GLU A 107 14.25 -5.34 2.25
N ALA A 108 13.67 -6.39 1.65
CA ALA A 108 14.41 -7.58 1.24
C ALA A 108 15.48 -7.26 0.19
N GLU A 109 15.17 -6.40 -0.79
CA GLU A 109 16.15 -5.97 -1.80
C GLU A 109 17.26 -5.11 -1.18
N LEU A 110 16.92 -4.21 -0.26
CA LEU A 110 17.88 -3.38 0.47
C LEU A 110 18.75 -4.20 1.42
N SER A 111 18.25 -5.28 1.99
CA SER A 111 19.03 -6.15 2.88
C SER A 111 20.19 -6.87 2.18
N LYS A 112 20.21 -6.90 0.83
CA LYS A 112 21.29 -7.53 0.07
C LYS A 112 22.57 -6.70 0.16
N GLU A 113 23.66 -7.34 0.58
CA GLU A 113 25.01 -6.75 0.58
C GLU A 113 25.54 -6.53 -0.84
N LYS A 114 25.18 -7.41 -1.78
CA LYS A 114 25.58 -7.36 -3.20
C LYS A 114 24.43 -7.75 -4.09
N GLY A 115 24.42 -7.21 -5.31
CA GLY A 115 23.41 -7.56 -6.31
C GLY A 115 22.02 -7.01 -6.01
N MET A 116 21.92 -5.94 -5.21
CA MET A 116 20.70 -5.15 -5.09
C MET A 116 20.25 -4.68 -6.47
N ASN A 117 18.98 -4.87 -6.78
CA ASN A 117 18.33 -4.42 -8.00
C ASN A 117 17.68 -3.04 -7.76
N PRO A 118 18.29 -1.92 -8.20
CA PRO A 118 17.76 -0.59 -7.94
C PRO A 118 16.39 -0.36 -8.59
N LYS A 119 16.12 -1.01 -9.73
CA LYS A 119 14.81 -0.91 -10.40
C LYS A 119 13.71 -1.58 -9.59
N ALA A 120 14.03 -2.68 -8.92
CA ALA A 120 13.07 -3.37 -8.05
C ALA A 120 12.76 -2.53 -6.80
N VAL A 121 13.78 -1.95 -6.18
CA VAL A 121 13.61 -0.99 -5.05
C VAL A 121 12.72 0.17 -5.48
N LEU A 122 13.02 0.80 -6.62
CA LEU A 122 12.27 1.96 -7.11
C LEU A 122 10.81 1.61 -7.43
N ALA A 123 10.56 0.51 -8.14
CA ALA A 123 9.21 0.04 -8.43
C ALA A 123 8.42 -0.29 -7.14
N GLY A 124 9.09 -0.89 -6.15
CA GLY A 124 8.50 -1.18 -4.85
C GLY A 124 8.12 0.08 -4.09
N LEU A 125 9.02 1.07 -4.02
CA LEU A 125 8.74 2.36 -3.36
C LEU A 125 7.61 3.12 -4.06
N GLN A 126 7.55 3.11 -5.41
CA GLN A 126 6.42 3.68 -6.16
C GLN A 126 5.10 3.02 -5.80
N ALA A 127 5.08 1.70 -5.65
CA ALA A 127 3.89 0.97 -5.24
C ALA A 127 3.48 1.35 -3.81
N VAL A 128 4.42 1.36 -2.87
CA VAL A 128 4.18 1.75 -1.47
C VAL A 128 3.61 3.17 -1.40
N THR A 129 4.23 4.16 -2.05
CA THR A 129 3.76 5.56 -2.04
C THR A 129 2.33 5.67 -2.56
N LYS A 130 2.02 4.96 -3.65
CA LYS A 130 0.67 4.94 -4.23
C LYS A 130 -0.34 4.26 -3.31
N GLU A 131 0.04 3.18 -2.66
CA GLU A 131 -0.86 2.44 -1.75
C GLU A 131 -1.13 3.26 -0.48
N LEU A 132 -0.11 3.97 0.04
CA LEU A 132 -0.24 4.85 1.20
C LEU A 132 -1.03 6.14 0.92
N SER A 133 -1.08 6.63 -0.32
CA SER A 133 -1.82 7.87 -0.65
C SER A 133 -3.32 7.73 -0.50
N ASP A 134 -3.84 6.51 -0.63
CA ASP A 134 -5.26 6.18 -0.52
C ASP A 134 -5.65 5.76 0.92
N LEU A 135 -4.70 5.73 1.86
CA LEU A 135 -4.91 5.39 3.26
C LEU A 135 -5.01 6.63 4.15
N ASP A 136 -5.73 6.50 5.28
CA ASP A 136 -5.74 7.52 6.32
C ASP A 136 -4.32 7.70 6.90
N PRO A 137 -3.68 8.88 6.72
CA PRO A 137 -2.31 9.12 7.16
C PRO A 137 -2.14 9.08 8.68
N GLU A 138 -3.20 9.30 9.45
CA GLU A 138 -3.16 9.35 10.92
C GLU A 138 -3.45 7.98 11.56
N SER A 139 -3.89 6.99 10.78
CA SER A 139 -4.16 5.67 11.34
C SER A 139 -2.86 4.99 11.80
N PRO A 140 -2.85 4.30 12.96
CA PRO A 140 -1.63 3.70 13.51
C PRO A 140 -0.90 2.76 12.53
N ASP A 141 -1.66 1.99 11.75
CA ASP A 141 -1.11 1.07 10.74
C ASP A 141 -0.44 1.82 9.59
N THR A 142 -1.07 2.88 9.07
CA THR A 142 -0.49 3.73 8.01
C THR A 142 0.76 4.46 8.50
N VAL A 143 0.74 4.97 9.74
CA VAL A 143 1.90 5.64 10.35
C VAL A 143 3.08 4.66 10.46
N ALA A 144 2.84 3.43 10.91
CA ALA A 144 3.87 2.41 11.00
C ALA A 144 4.45 2.03 9.63
N LEU A 145 3.60 1.88 8.61
CA LEU A 145 4.04 1.61 7.24
C LEU A 145 4.84 2.79 6.65
N ARG A 146 4.38 4.02 6.88
CA ARG A 146 5.06 5.24 6.43
C ARG A 146 6.44 5.38 7.09
N SER A 147 6.56 5.12 8.39
CA SER A 147 7.84 5.15 9.11
C SER A 147 8.85 4.20 8.47
N ARG A 148 8.47 2.94 8.25
CA ARG A 148 9.33 1.94 7.60
C ARG A 148 9.67 2.30 6.16
N ALA A 149 8.73 2.90 5.42
CA ALA A 149 8.99 3.37 4.06
C ALA A 149 10.01 4.53 4.06
N THR A 150 9.90 5.46 5.01
CA THR A 150 10.88 6.53 5.20
C THR A 150 12.26 5.98 5.57
N GLU A 151 12.36 5.01 6.48
CA GLU A 151 13.63 4.33 6.82
C GLU A 151 14.26 3.63 5.59
N SER A 152 13.43 3.01 4.75
CA SER A 152 13.87 2.42 3.48
C SER A 152 14.42 3.48 2.52
N CYS A 153 13.74 4.63 2.42
CA CYS A 153 14.21 5.75 1.62
C CYS A 153 15.55 6.32 2.12
N GLU A 154 15.71 6.48 3.44
CA GLU A 154 16.96 6.92 4.05
C GLU A 154 18.12 5.95 3.75
N THR A 155 17.84 4.64 3.81
CA THR A 155 18.82 3.61 3.46
C THR A 155 19.25 3.71 2.00
N VAL A 156 18.31 3.96 1.07
CA VAL A 156 18.63 4.19 -0.35
C VAL A 156 19.47 5.44 -0.52
N THR A 157 19.09 6.55 0.12
CA THR A 157 19.82 7.82 0.09
C THR A 157 21.28 7.61 0.52
N GLN A 158 21.51 6.98 1.67
CA GLN A 158 22.85 6.74 2.19
C GLN A 158 23.69 5.90 1.22
N ARG A 159 23.14 4.80 0.68
CA ARG A 159 23.84 3.97 -0.29
C ARG A 159 24.16 4.69 -1.61
N MET A 160 23.27 5.59 -2.05
CA MET A 160 23.50 6.36 -3.27
C MET A 160 24.59 7.42 -3.07
N ILE A 161 24.64 8.06 -1.90
CA ILE A 161 25.72 8.97 -1.52
C ILE A 161 27.07 8.25 -1.54
N GLU A 162 27.19 7.14 -0.82
CA GLU A 162 28.43 6.33 -0.78
C GLU A 162 28.85 5.88 -2.19
N SER A 163 27.89 5.39 -2.98
CA SER A 163 28.15 4.94 -4.35
C SER A 163 28.61 6.06 -5.28
N LEU A 164 28.15 7.30 -5.04
CA LEU A 164 28.57 8.49 -5.77
C LEU A 164 29.98 8.91 -5.35
N GLU A 165 30.27 8.94 -4.05
CA GLU A 165 31.61 9.27 -3.52
C GLU A 165 32.68 8.32 -4.10
N ASP A 166 32.40 7.01 -4.12
CA ASP A 166 33.25 6.01 -4.78
C ASP A 166 33.42 6.30 -6.29
N ALA A 167 32.34 6.71 -6.96
CA ALA A 167 32.36 7.02 -8.40
C ALA A 167 33.16 8.29 -8.70
N VAL A 168 33.16 9.27 -7.81
CA VAL A 168 33.96 10.49 -7.90
C VAL A 168 35.44 10.14 -7.70
N GLN A 169 35.77 9.42 -6.63
CA GLN A 169 37.15 8.99 -6.36
C GLN A 169 37.73 8.15 -7.50
N ALA A 170 36.92 7.27 -8.10
CA ALA A 170 37.33 6.45 -9.25
C ALA A 170 37.25 7.18 -10.61
N SER A 171 36.86 8.47 -10.65
CA SER A 171 36.64 9.23 -11.90
C SER A 171 35.69 8.54 -12.88
N ASN A 172 34.69 7.82 -12.38
CA ASN A 172 33.72 7.06 -13.17
C ASN A 172 32.50 7.92 -13.53
N GLU A 173 32.65 8.78 -14.53
CA GLU A 173 31.58 9.70 -14.98
C GLU A 173 30.29 8.98 -15.41
N ALA A 174 30.41 7.79 -16.00
CA ALA A 174 29.25 7.01 -16.43
C ALA A 174 28.40 6.58 -15.22
N LYS A 175 29.05 6.13 -14.14
CA LYS A 175 28.37 5.76 -12.89
C LYS A 175 27.76 6.99 -12.21
N GLN A 176 28.46 8.14 -12.19
CA GLN A 176 27.91 9.38 -11.63
C GLN A 176 26.62 9.82 -12.36
N LYS A 177 26.61 9.81 -13.70
CA LYS A 177 25.41 10.13 -14.49
C LYS A 177 24.26 9.16 -14.21
N ALA A 178 24.56 7.86 -14.10
CA ALA A 178 23.55 6.86 -13.78
C ALA A 178 22.93 7.07 -12.38
N LEU A 179 23.75 7.40 -11.38
CA LEU A 179 23.30 7.70 -10.02
C LEU A 179 22.41 8.95 -9.96
N LEU A 180 22.76 10.01 -10.69
CA LEU A 180 21.93 11.21 -10.79
C LEU A 180 20.59 10.94 -11.46
N SER A 181 20.58 10.14 -12.54
CA SER A 181 19.33 9.72 -13.20
C SER A 181 18.45 8.90 -12.26
N PHE A 182 19.05 7.97 -11.52
CA PHE A 182 18.33 7.18 -10.52
C PHE A 182 17.76 8.06 -9.40
N ALA A 183 18.54 9.01 -8.88
CA ALA A 183 18.10 9.93 -7.83
C ALA A 183 16.87 10.75 -8.24
N LYS A 184 16.81 11.20 -9.49
CA LYS A 184 15.65 11.88 -10.04
C LYS A 184 14.41 10.98 -10.09
N GLU A 185 14.56 9.74 -10.54
CA GLU A 185 13.46 8.76 -10.55
C GLU A 185 13.01 8.41 -9.13
N PHE A 186 13.96 8.35 -8.19
CA PHE A 186 13.73 8.07 -6.78
C PHE A 186 12.95 9.19 -6.10
N ASP A 187 13.32 10.45 -6.33
CA ASP A 187 12.60 11.61 -5.80
C ASP A 187 11.15 11.63 -6.30
N ALA A 188 10.92 11.26 -7.56
CA ALA A 188 9.57 11.12 -8.10
C ALA A 188 8.80 9.95 -7.48
N ALA A 189 9.47 8.83 -7.21
CA ALA A 189 8.88 7.63 -6.59
C ALA A 189 8.48 7.85 -5.13
N CYS A 190 9.28 8.62 -4.39
CA CYS A 190 9.14 8.82 -2.95
C CYS A 190 8.35 10.08 -2.60
N GLY A 191 7.76 10.79 -3.57
CA GLY A 191 7.10 12.08 -3.36
C GLY A 191 6.14 12.06 -2.15
N GLY A 192 6.57 12.65 -1.03
CA GLY A 192 5.83 12.70 0.24
C GLY A 192 6.34 11.77 1.36
N LEU A 193 7.32 10.91 1.10
CA LEU A 193 8.01 10.05 2.08
C LEU A 193 9.36 10.64 2.53
N THR A 194 10.01 11.43 1.69
CA THR A 194 11.28 12.10 1.99
C THR A 194 11.08 13.62 2.13
N GLY A 195 11.81 14.24 3.07
CA GLY A 195 11.78 15.69 3.28
C GLY A 195 12.78 16.47 2.42
N SER A 196 13.63 15.77 1.66
CA SER A 196 14.72 16.33 0.85
C SER A 196 14.82 15.62 -0.51
N SER A 197 15.40 16.31 -1.50
CA SER A 197 15.68 15.77 -2.83
C SER A 197 17.04 15.10 -2.84
N LEU A 198 17.06 13.81 -3.15
CA LEU A 198 18.29 13.04 -3.35
C LEU A 198 19.06 13.56 -4.56
N GLU A 199 18.36 13.94 -5.65
CA GLU A 199 19.01 14.50 -6.84
C GLU A 199 19.82 15.75 -6.48
N ALA A 200 19.23 16.69 -5.75
CA ALA A 200 19.89 17.92 -5.35
C ALA A 200 21.11 17.66 -4.44
N GLU A 201 21.01 16.70 -3.52
CA GLU A 201 22.11 16.32 -2.64
C GLU A 201 23.28 15.72 -3.43
N LEU A 202 23.00 14.76 -4.32
CA LEU A 202 24.02 14.13 -5.15
C LEU A 202 24.68 15.13 -6.10
N GLN A 203 23.92 16.04 -6.71
CA GLN A 203 24.49 17.10 -7.57
C GLN A 203 25.46 18.02 -6.81
N THR A 204 25.16 18.30 -5.53
CA THR A 204 26.04 19.13 -4.68
C THR A 204 27.36 18.41 -4.42
N ARG A 205 27.30 17.11 -4.09
CA ARG A 205 28.48 16.30 -3.79
C ARG A 205 29.34 16.01 -5.02
N ALA A 206 28.74 15.84 -6.20
CA ALA A 206 29.47 15.60 -7.45
C ALA A 206 30.34 16.79 -7.93
N ARG A 207 30.17 17.98 -7.35
CA ARG A 207 30.92 19.19 -7.68
C ARG A 207 32.13 19.45 -6.77
N VAL A 208 32.26 18.68 -5.68
CA VAL A 208 33.36 18.76 -4.70
C VAL A 208 34.44 17.76 -5.08
#